data_AF-A0A6V7HT51-F1
#
_entry.id   AF-A0A6V7HT51-F1
#
_cell.length_a   1.000
_cell.length_b   1.000
_cell.length_c   1.000
_cell.angle_alpha   90.00
_cell.angle_beta   90.00
_cell.angle_gamma   90.00
#
_symmetry.space_group_name_H-M   'P 1'
#
loop_
_entity.id
_entity.type
_entity.pdbx_description
1 polymer ?
#
loop_
_entity_poly.entity_id
_entity_poly.type
_entity_poly.pdbx_seq_one_letter_code
_entity_poly.pdbx_strand_id
1 'polypeptide(L)' 'KELKGGMNTSVDPCNNFYDYVCGAWNDRLNLIPPYERSWGLVELFQHTVYKRIR' A
#
# COMPACT_ATOMS: atom_id res chain seq x y z
N LYS A 1 0.68 -9.87 8.15
CA LYS A 1 0.84 -10.27 6.72
C LYS A 1 0.89 -9.06 5.79
N GLU A 2 0.04 -8.05 5.99
CA GLU A 2 -0.02 -6.85 5.13
C GLU A 2 1.30 -6.09 4.96
N LEU A 3 2.03 -5.79 6.05
CA LEU A 3 3.34 -5.11 5.97
C LEU A 3 4.32 -5.89 5.09
N LYS A 4 4.45 -7.20 5.31
CA LYS A 4 5.39 -8.05 4.57
C LYS A 4 5.07 -8.13 3.07
N GLY A 5 3.81 -7.94 2.69
CA GLY A 5 3.37 -7.98 1.30
C GLY A 5 3.59 -6.68 0.52
N GLY A 6 3.92 -5.57 1.19
CA GLY A 6 4.30 -4.31 0.53
C GLY A 6 5.80 -4.10 0.39
N MET A 7 6.61 -4.95 1.02
CA MET A 7 8.07 -4.80 1.06
C MET A 7 8.74 -5.32 -0.21
N ASN A 8 9.73 -4.58 -0.70
CA ASN A 8 10.66 -5.03 -1.72
C ASN A 8 12.00 -5.41 -1.07
N THR A 9 12.15 -6.68 -0.69
CA THR A 9 13.34 -7.16 0.04
C THR A 9 14.62 -7.23 -0.81
N SER A 10 14.54 -6.94 -2.10
CA SER A 10 15.69 -6.84 -3.00
C SER A 10 16.39 -5.48 -2.92
N VAL A 11 15.78 -4.49 -2.26
CA VAL A 11 16.34 -3.14 -2.07
C VAL A 11 17.08 -3.07 -0.74
N ASP A 12 18.21 -2.38 -0.69
CA ASP A 12 18.90 -2.12 0.58
C ASP A 12 18.17 -0.99 1.36
N PRO A 13 17.67 -1.25 2.58
CA PRO A 13 16.99 -0.25 3.39
C PRO A 13 17.87 0.95 3.77
N CYS A 14 19.21 0.78 3.82
CA CYS A 14 20.13 1.88 4.11
C CYS A 14 20.25 2.88 2.95
N ASN A 15 19.97 2.44 1.72
CA ASN A 15 20.03 3.26 0.51
C ASN A 15 18.67 3.86 0.14
N ASN A 16 17.59 3.07 0.24
CA ASN A 16 16.23 3.54 -0.03
C ASN A 16 15.22 2.80 0.85
N PHE A 17 15.07 3.28 2.08
CA PHE A 17 14.15 2.68 3.05
C PHE A 17 12.70 2.67 2.53
N TYR A 18 12.28 3.72 1.84
CA TYR A 18 10.91 3.82 1.32
C TYR A 18 10.61 2.70 0.32
N ASP A 19 11.50 2.47 -0.65
CA ASP A 19 11.32 1.40 -1.63
C ASP A 19 11.46 0.01 -0.98
N TYR A 20 12.34 -0.14 0.00
CA TYR A 20 12.40 -1.39 0.78
C TYR A 20 11.07 -1.73 1.46
N VAL A 21 10.40 -0.75 2.11
CA VAL A 21 9.16 -1.03 2.84
C VAL A 21 7.90 -1.03 1.99
N CYS A 22 7.87 -0.24 0.90
CA CYS A 22 6.68 0.03 0.10
C CYS A 22 6.81 -0.36 -1.37
N GLY A 23 7.98 -0.76 -1.86
CA GLY A 23 8.24 -0.97 -3.29
C GLY A 23 7.34 -2.01 -3.96
N ALA A 24 6.88 -3.01 -3.20
CA ALA A 24 5.93 -4.01 -3.69
C ALA A 24 4.45 -3.60 -3.50
N TRP A 25 4.17 -2.46 -2.87
CA TRP A 25 2.82 -1.91 -2.78
C TRP A 25 2.23 -1.56 -4.16
N ASN A 26 3.09 -1.31 -5.15
CA ASN A 26 2.68 -1.00 -6.51
C ASN A 26 1.84 -2.13 -7.16
N ASP A 27 1.98 -3.37 -6.69
CA ASP A 27 1.14 -4.48 -7.15
C ASP A 27 -0.34 -4.33 -6.73
N ARG A 28 -0.63 -3.37 -5.82
CA ARG A 28 -1.97 -3.02 -5.35
C ARG A 28 -2.53 -1.74 -5.98
N LEU A 29 -1.88 -1.17 -7.01
CA LEU A 29 -2.35 0.05 -7.70
C LEU A 29 -3.71 -0.11 -8.37
N ASN A 30 -4.14 -1.34 -8.67
CA ASN A 30 -5.49 -1.64 -9.17
C ASN A 30 -6.60 -1.38 -8.13
N LEU A 31 -6.26 -1.09 -6.87
CA LEU A 31 -7.22 -0.78 -5.82
C LEU A 31 -7.55 0.71 -5.70
N ILE A 32 -6.86 1.60 -6.42
CA ILE A 32 -7.08 3.06 -6.33
C ILE A 32 -8.40 3.40 -7.03
N PRO A 33 -9.43 3.90 -6.30
CA PRO A 33 -10.65 4.37 -6.93
C PRO A 33 -10.40 5.59 -7.83
N PRO A 34 -11.14 5.76 -8.94
CA PRO A 34 -10.89 6.82 -9.91
C PRO A 34 -11.10 8.24 -9.36
N TYR A 35 -11.76 8.38 -8.21
CA TYR A 35 -12.01 9.64 -7.52
C TYR A 35 -10.96 9.97 -6.45
N GLU A 36 -9.97 9.11 -6.22
CA GLU A 36 -8.93 9.32 -5.21
C GLU A 36 -7.65 9.86 -5.83
N ARG A 37 -7.03 10.85 -5.17
CA ARG A 37 -5.76 11.46 -5.61
C ARG A 37 -4.53 10.82 -4.99
N SER A 38 -4.71 10.11 -3.90
CA SER A 38 -3.66 9.39 -3.18
C SER A 38 -4.24 8.10 -2.62
N TRP A 39 -3.39 7.08 -2.50
CA TRP A 39 -3.81 5.80 -1.97
C TRP A 39 -2.69 5.17 -1.17
N GLY A 40 -2.96 4.93 0.11
CA GLY A 40 -2.06 4.26 1.02
C GLY A 40 -2.80 3.23 1.87
N LEU A 41 -2.09 2.75 2.89
CA LEU A 41 -2.61 1.75 3.81
C LEU A 41 -3.83 2.27 4.59
N VAL A 42 -3.82 3.55 4.97
CA VAL A 42 -4.88 4.16 5.77
C VAL A 42 -6.17 4.28 4.97
N GLU A 43 -6.08 4.81 3.74
CA GLU A 43 -7.20 4.97 2.83
C GLU A 43 -7.80 3.60 2.46
N LEU A 44 -6.94 2.61 2.17
CA LEU A 44 -7.39 1.24 1.92
C LEU A 44 -8.17 0.68 3.11
N PHE A 45 -7.66 0.86 4.34
CA PHE A 45 -8.31 0.35 5.54
C PHE A 45 -9.65 1.03 5.80
N GLN A 46 -9.68 2.37 5.72
CA GLN A 46 -10.92 3.15 5.86
C GLN A 46 -11.95 2.71 4.82
N HIS A 47 -11.57 2.62 3.55
CA HIS A 47 -12.45 2.15 2.47
C HIS A 47 -13.00 0.75 2.72
N THR A 48 -12.14 -0.16 3.20
CA THR A 48 -12.53 -1.53 3.52
C THR A 48 -13.55 -1.59 4.65
N VAL A 49 -13.35 -0.78 5.70
CA VAL A 49 -14.28 -0.69 6.83
C VAL A 49 -15.61 -0.07 6.39
N TYR A 50 -15.59 1.06 5.68
CA TYR A 50 -16.81 1.70 5.19
C TYR A 50 -17.64 0.80 4.28
N LYS A 51 -17.00 -0.01 3.42
CA LYS A 51 -17.67 -1.01 2.58
C LYS A 51 -18.36 -2.14 3.35
N ARG A 52 -17.98 -2.40 4.60
CA ARG A 52 -18.57 -3.45 5.44
C ARG A 52 -19.67 -2.94 6.36
N ILE A 53 -19.64 -1.64 6.67
CA ILE A 53 -20.67 -0.96 7.46
C ILE A 53 -21.94 -0.76 6.62
N ARG A 54 -21.76 -0.51 5.32
CA ARG A 54 -22.83 -0.45 4.33
C ARG A 54 -23.15 -1.81 3.76
#